data_AF-A0A7C5VLS8-F1
#
_entry.id   AF-A0A7C5VLS8-F1
#
_cell.length_a   1.000
_cell.length_b   1.000
_cell.length_c   1.000
_cell.angle_alpha   90.00
_cell.angle_beta   90.00
_cell.angle_gamma   90.00
#
_symmetry.space_group_name_H-M   'P 1'
#
loop_
_entity.id
_entity.type
_entity.pdbx_description
1 polymer ?
#
loop_
_entity_poly.entity_id
_entity_poly.type
_entity_poly.pdbx_seq_one_letter_code
_entity_poly.pdbx_strand_id
1 'polypeptide(L)'
;MFEKILYLLIFSIFVFAPFDILLNIKIFGFSFRLVNFLVGIFIILGGLVVIKEYLNQKKIYLPLWLILFIIVGILNSIFIVNSILIIRGILYSVWFWMFIVMLFIFVNLYNKISIETLIKLYIFSFVIHSVFGIIQQILFYNLEIELFMTQPGRANGFTYEPSYYLTYLSPSLVLAIFYSIFSKPEIKSSILYYLSVGLILSAILFSTSKIFIVIFLLTFAFILIFGVLIYLNNSLKKKLSEIIRGGVYIIIFSTINLVIVYL
;
A
#
# COMPACT_ATOMS: atom_id res chain seq x y z
N MET A 1 25.40 -3.03 6.56
CA MET A 1 24.73 -4.36 6.57
C MET A 1 23.29 -4.26 7.08
N PHE A 2 23.06 -3.66 8.25
CA PHE A 2 21.72 -3.54 8.87
C PHE A 2 20.68 -2.82 7.99
N GLU A 3 21.05 -1.72 7.33
CA GLU A 3 20.14 -0.99 6.43
C GLU A 3 19.65 -1.85 5.27
N LYS A 4 20.53 -2.68 4.68
CA LYS A 4 20.15 -3.61 3.61
C LYS A 4 19.11 -4.63 4.08
N ILE A 5 19.23 -5.09 5.34
CA ILE A 5 18.26 -6.00 5.96
C ILE A 5 16.92 -5.28 6.14
N LEU A 6 16.91 -4.03 6.60
CA LEU A 6 15.68 -3.23 6.70
C LEU A 6 15.02 -3.03 5.34
N TYR A 7 15.79 -2.69 4.29
CA TYR A 7 15.24 -2.55 2.93
C TYR A 7 14.62 -3.84 2.41
N LEU A 8 15.32 -4.97 2.59
CA LEU A 8 14.81 -6.28 2.20
C LEU A 8 13.51 -6.59 2.95
N LEU A 9 13.48 -6.31 4.26
CA LEU A 9 12.32 -6.58 5.10
C LEU A 9 11.11 -5.70 4.72
N ILE A 10 11.32 -4.40 4.49
CA ILE A 10 10.27 -3.49 4.00
C ILE A 10 9.74 -3.96 2.64
N PHE A 11 10.63 -4.32 1.73
CA PHE A 11 10.24 -4.84 0.43
C PHE A 11 9.43 -6.13 0.56
N SER A 12 9.87 -7.07 1.40
CA SER A 12 9.12 -8.30 1.69
C SER A 12 7.75 -8.00 2.31
N ILE A 13 7.63 -7.03 3.22
CA ILE A 13 6.34 -6.62 3.77
C ILE A 13 5.40 -6.15 2.64
N PHE A 14 5.89 -5.31 1.72
CA PHE A 14 5.06 -4.85 0.60
C PHE A 14 4.67 -5.98 -0.37
N VAL A 15 5.58 -6.91 -0.66
CA VAL A 15 5.30 -8.08 -1.51
C VAL A 15 4.32 -9.04 -0.87
N PHE A 16 4.40 -9.27 0.45
CA PHE A 16 3.54 -10.24 1.11
C PHE A 16 2.26 -9.65 1.71
N ALA A 17 2.09 -8.32 1.71
CA ALA A 17 0.86 -7.69 2.20
C ALA A 17 -0.41 -8.17 1.47
N PRO A 18 -0.42 -8.34 0.13
CA PRO A 18 -1.60 -8.84 -0.59
C PRO A 18 -1.77 -10.36 -0.58
N PHE A 19 -0.91 -11.11 0.14
CA PHE A 19 -0.99 -12.57 0.18
C PHE A 19 -2.02 -13.00 1.23
N ASP A 20 -3.30 -12.98 0.85
CA ASP A 20 -4.38 -13.43 1.72
C ASP A 20 -4.64 -14.94 1.60
N ILE A 21 -4.48 -15.48 0.38
CA ILE A 21 -4.70 -16.90 0.04
C ILE A 21 -3.50 -17.74 0.45
N LEU A 22 -2.30 -17.33 0.03
CA LEU A 22 -1.05 -18.04 0.28
C LEU A 22 -0.42 -17.54 1.59
N LEU A 23 0.23 -18.42 2.36
CA LEU A 23 0.95 -18.07 3.59
C LEU A 23 0.05 -17.47 4.70
N ASN A 24 -1.19 -17.93 4.76
CA ASN A 24 -2.15 -17.61 5.80
C ASN A 24 -2.45 -18.87 6.62
N ILE A 25 -2.00 -18.89 7.87
CA ILE A 25 -2.16 -20.03 8.78
C ILE A 25 -3.37 -19.77 9.66
N LYS A 26 -4.33 -20.69 9.65
CA LYS A 26 -5.50 -20.63 10.53
C LYS A 26 -5.25 -21.39 11.83
N ILE A 27 -5.16 -20.68 12.96
CA ILE A 27 -4.97 -21.26 14.30
C ILE A 27 -6.16 -20.84 15.16
N PHE A 28 -6.92 -21.78 15.74
CA PHE A 28 -8.11 -21.48 16.57
C PHE A 28 -9.14 -20.53 15.90
N GLY A 29 -9.29 -20.61 14.58
CA GLY A 29 -10.18 -19.72 13.82
C GLY A 29 -9.59 -18.34 13.47
N PHE A 30 -8.31 -18.10 13.79
CA PHE A 30 -7.58 -16.87 13.49
C PHE A 30 -6.69 -17.00 12.27
N SER A 31 -6.70 -16.00 11.40
CA SER A 31 -5.85 -15.94 10.21
C SER A 31 -4.53 -15.21 10.53
N PHE A 32 -3.43 -15.94 10.65
CA PHE A 32 -2.09 -15.39 10.77
C PHE A 32 -1.40 -15.37 9.41
N ARG A 33 -1.24 -14.18 8.83
CA ARG A 33 -0.55 -13.98 7.56
C ARG A 33 0.94 -13.81 7.78
N LEU A 34 1.77 -14.27 6.84
CA LEU A 34 3.23 -14.06 6.88
C LEU A 34 3.60 -12.58 7.03
N VAL A 35 2.86 -11.67 6.39
CA VAL A 35 3.11 -10.23 6.52
C VAL A 35 3.05 -9.75 7.97
N ASN A 36 2.16 -10.30 8.80
CA ASN A 36 2.05 -9.90 10.21
C ASN A 36 3.33 -10.29 10.98
N PHE A 37 3.90 -11.45 10.67
CA PHE A 37 5.17 -11.89 11.24
C PHE A 37 6.34 -11.00 10.78
N LEU A 38 6.38 -10.65 9.48
CA LEU A 38 7.40 -9.73 8.95
C LEU A 38 7.30 -8.33 9.57
N VAL A 39 6.08 -7.82 9.78
CA VAL A 39 5.86 -6.55 10.49
C VAL A 39 6.36 -6.66 11.94
N GLY A 40 6.12 -7.77 12.63
CA GLY A 40 6.67 -8.02 13.97
C GLY A 40 8.20 -7.95 13.99
N ILE A 41 8.88 -8.63 13.06
CA ILE A 41 10.34 -8.56 12.90
C ILE A 41 10.79 -7.12 12.63
N PHE A 42 10.06 -6.40 11.77
CA PHE A 42 10.39 -5.02 11.42
C PHE A 42 10.27 -4.10 12.63
N ILE A 43 9.23 -4.28 13.46
CA ILE A 43 9.06 -3.51 14.69
C ILE A 43 10.25 -3.73 15.64
N ILE A 44 10.68 -4.99 15.81
CA ILE A 44 11.82 -5.32 16.68
C ILE A 44 13.12 -4.71 16.12
N LEU A 45 13.48 -5.01 14.87
CA LEU A 45 14.73 -4.56 14.27
C LEU A 45 14.77 -3.04 14.07
N GLY A 46 13.69 -2.47 13.54
CA GLY A 46 13.54 -1.03 13.37
C GLY A 46 13.52 -0.29 14.70
N GLY A 47 12.83 -0.82 15.71
CA GLY A 47 12.82 -0.28 17.06
C GLY A 47 14.21 -0.22 17.68
N LEU A 48 15.02 -1.28 17.53
CA LEU A 48 16.42 -1.28 17.99
C LEU A 48 17.26 -0.18 17.34
N VAL A 49 17.04 0.12 16.05
CA VAL A 49 17.71 1.25 15.37
C VAL A 49 17.29 2.58 15.94
N VAL A 50 15.98 2.78 16.12
CA VAL A 50 15.44 4.02 16.68
C VAL A 50 15.96 4.24 18.10
N ILE A 51 16.00 3.20 18.94
CA ILE A 51 16.58 3.28 20.29
C ILE A 51 18.06 3.66 20.22
N LYS A 52 18.84 3.01 19.36
CA LYS A 52 20.28 3.33 19.19
C LYS A 52 20.49 4.78 18.75
N GLU A 53 19.68 5.27 17.81
CA GLU A 53 19.74 6.66 17.36
C GLU A 53 19.36 7.65 18.45
N TYR A 54 18.32 7.34 19.21
CA TYR A 54 17.94 8.15 20.36
C TYR A 54 19.06 8.22 21.40
N LEU A 55 19.73 7.09 21.69
CA LEU A 55 20.86 7.07 22.62
C LEU A 55 22.01 7.97 22.12
N ASN A 56 22.27 8.00 20.81
CA ASN A 56 23.35 8.76 20.20
C ASN A 56 23.04 10.25 20.01
N GLN A 57 21.83 10.59 19.56
CA GLN A 57 21.45 11.94 19.11
C GLN A 57 20.46 12.64 20.03
N LYS A 58 19.84 11.90 20.96
CA LYS A 58 18.79 12.39 21.89
C LYS A 58 17.61 13.06 21.19
N LYS A 59 17.35 12.68 19.93
CA LYS A 59 16.25 13.19 19.11
C LYS A 59 15.34 12.04 18.70
N ILE A 60 14.03 12.29 18.75
CA ILE A 60 12.97 11.42 18.23
C ILE A 60 12.06 12.31 17.40
N TYR A 61 11.70 11.81 16.23
CA TYR A 61 10.75 12.44 15.34
C TYR A 61 9.39 11.80 15.56
N LEU A 62 8.39 12.63 15.86
CA LEU A 62 7.01 12.18 15.98
C LEU A 62 6.31 12.31 14.62
N PRO A 63 5.57 11.28 14.18
CA PRO A 63 4.67 11.42 13.05
C PRO A 63 3.65 12.53 13.29
N LEU A 64 3.41 13.36 12.27
CA LEU A 64 2.53 14.54 12.36
C LEU A 64 1.13 14.21 12.93
N TRP A 65 0.60 13.03 12.60
CA TRP A 65 -0.75 12.58 12.98
C TRP A 65 -0.75 11.50 14.06
N LEU A 66 0.36 11.30 14.78
CA LEU A 66 0.47 10.23 15.78
C LEU A 66 -0.64 10.30 16.83
N ILE A 67 -0.96 11.50 17.33
CA ILE A 67 -2.00 11.71 18.34
C ILE A 67 -3.36 11.25 17.80
N LEU A 68 -3.69 11.61 16.56
CA LEU A 68 -4.94 11.20 15.94
C LEU A 68 -5.02 9.67 15.81
N PHE A 69 -3.93 9.02 15.37
CA PHE A 69 -3.89 7.56 15.29
C PHE A 69 -4.03 6.90 16.66
N ILE A 70 -3.40 7.45 17.71
CA ILE A 70 -3.56 6.96 19.09
C ILE A 70 -5.01 7.09 19.54
N ILE A 71 -5.66 8.23 19.30
CA ILE A 71 -7.08 8.43 19.64
C ILE A 71 -7.95 7.40 18.92
N VAL A 72 -7.75 7.22 17.61
CA VAL A 72 -8.47 6.20 16.82
C VAL A 72 -8.19 4.79 17.34
N GLY A 73 -6.96 4.49 17.75
CA GLY A 73 -6.58 3.18 18.31
C GLY A 73 -7.24 2.91 19.65
N ILE A 74 -7.33 3.92 20.51
CA ILE A 74 -8.05 3.85 21.79
C ILE A 74 -9.54 3.63 21.53
N LEU A 75 -10.15 4.43 20.65
CA LEU A 75 -11.57 4.28 20.30
C LEU A 75 -11.85 2.89 19.73
N ASN A 76 -11.05 2.42 18.77
CA ASN A 76 -11.15 1.07 18.22
C ASN A 76 -11.10 0.02 19.36
N SER A 77 -10.12 0.14 20.27
CA SER A 77 -9.96 -0.79 21.40
C SER A 77 -11.15 -0.81 22.36
N ILE A 78 -11.74 0.36 22.65
CA ILE A 78 -12.92 0.47 23.51
C ILE A 78 -14.14 -0.16 22.85
N PHE A 79 -14.36 0.07 21.55
CA PHE A 79 -15.55 -0.43 20.85
C PHE A 79 -15.52 -1.93 20.52
N ILE A 80 -14.38 -2.62 20.68
CA ILE A 80 -14.28 -4.08 20.47
C ILE A 80 -15.26 -4.86 21.35
N VAL A 81 -15.55 -4.38 22.56
CA VAL A 81 -16.46 -5.07 23.49
C VAL A 81 -17.89 -5.18 22.96
N ASN A 82 -18.26 -4.33 22.00
CA ASN A 82 -19.56 -4.35 21.35
C ASN A 82 -19.62 -5.29 20.12
N SER A 83 -18.50 -5.93 19.76
CA SER A 83 -18.45 -6.86 18.64
C SER A 83 -18.92 -8.26 19.06
N ILE A 84 -19.77 -8.88 18.25
CA ILE A 84 -20.15 -10.30 18.40
C ILE A 84 -18.92 -11.20 18.31
N LEU A 85 -17.90 -10.77 17.55
CA LEU A 85 -16.66 -11.50 17.31
C LEU A 85 -15.49 -10.82 18.06
N ILE A 86 -15.60 -10.72 19.38
CA ILE A 86 -14.65 -10.02 20.26
C ILE A 86 -13.20 -10.37 19.92
N ILE A 87 -12.87 -11.66 19.78
CA ILE A 87 -11.48 -12.07 19.54
C ILE A 87 -10.95 -11.57 18.20
N ARG A 88 -11.79 -11.53 17.14
CA ARG A 88 -11.39 -10.93 15.86
C ARG A 88 -11.14 -9.44 16.03
N GLY A 89 -12.01 -8.75 16.77
CA GLY A 89 -11.85 -7.34 17.10
C GLY A 89 -10.51 -7.05 17.82
N ILE A 90 -10.17 -7.87 18.83
CA ILE A 90 -8.89 -7.76 19.55
C ILE A 90 -7.71 -7.86 18.57
N LEU A 91 -7.70 -8.84 17.67
CA LEU A 91 -6.60 -9.03 16.72
C LEU A 91 -6.47 -7.88 15.72
N TYR A 92 -7.59 -7.38 15.18
CA TYR A 92 -7.57 -6.21 14.31
C TYR A 92 -7.04 -4.97 15.03
N SER A 93 -7.37 -4.81 16.31
CA SER A 93 -6.79 -3.73 17.11
C SER A 93 -5.30 -3.92 17.35
N VAL A 94 -4.84 -5.14 17.66
CA VAL A 94 -3.41 -5.44 17.77
C VAL A 94 -2.67 -5.08 16.47
N TRP A 95 -3.22 -5.43 15.31
CA TRP A 95 -2.63 -5.06 14.02
C TRP A 95 -2.61 -3.55 13.79
N PHE A 96 -3.68 -2.85 14.14
CA PHE A 96 -3.74 -1.40 14.07
C PHE A 96 -2.64 -0.74 14.94
N TRP A 97 -2.46 -1.22 16.17
CA TRP A 97 -1.38 -0.76 17.05
C TRP A 97 0.01 -1.08 16.49
N MET A 98 0.20 -2.26 15.90
CA MET A 98 1.45 -2.61 15.20
C MET A 98 1.73 -1.62 14.06
N PHE A 99 0.72 -1.21 13.28
CA PHE A 99 0.90 -0.21 12.23
C PHE A 99 1.24 1.18 12.76
N ILE A 100 0.69 1.60 13.90
CA ILE A 100 1.08 2.85 14.57
C ILE A 100 2.57 2.82 14.95
N VAL A 101 3.01 1.72 15.57
CA VAL A 101 4.42 1.53 15.95
C VAL A 101 5.32 1.51 14.71
N MET A 102 4.91 0.80 13.66
CA MET A 102 5.61 0.75 12.38
C MET A 102 5.75 2.15 11.77
N LEU A 103 4.70 2.96 11.80
CA LEU A 103 4.70 4.33 11.28
C LEU A 103 5.62 5.26 12.09
N PHE A 104 5.63 5.11 13.43
CA PHE A 104 6.61 5.78 14.28
C PHE A 104 8.05 5.41 13.92
N ILE A 105 8.33 4.13 13.69
CA ILE A 105 9.65 3.64 13.26
C ILE A 105 10.03 4.24 11.90
N PHE A 106 9.13 4.22 10.91
CA PHE A 106 9.39 4.79 9.58
C PHE A 106 9.78 6.27 9.63
N VAL A 107 9.08 7.07 10.45
CA VAL A 107 9.39 8.51 10.60
C VAL A 107 10.77 8.74 11.19
N ASN A 108 11.21 7.90 12.13
CA ASN A 108 12.55 8.00 12.70
C ASN A 108 13.64 7.48 11.75
N LEU A 109 13.33 6.50 10.89
CA LEU A 109 14.24 5.99 9.86
C LEU A 109 14.35 6.90 8.62
N TYR A 110 13.58 7.97 8.55
CA TYR A 110 13.49 8.86 7.37
C TYR A 110 14.84 9.39 6.88
N ASN A 111 15.77 9.71 7.79
CA ASN A 111 17.09 10.23 7.40
C ASN A 111 18.01 9.16 6.82
N LYS A 112 17.71 7.88 7.03
CA LYS A 112 18.51 6.75 6.53
C LYS A 112 17.90 6.12 5.29
N ILE A 113 16.59 6.19 5.18
CA ILE A 113 15.83 5.61 4.11
C ILE A 113 15.27 6.72 3.24
N SER A 114 15.79 6.83 2.01
CA SER A 114 15.25 7.83 1.09
C SER A 114 13.78 7.50 0.76
N ILE A 115 12.90 8.50 0.82
CA ILE A 115 11.50 8.35 0.38
C ILE A 115 11.46 7.75 -1.03
N GLU A 116 12.36 8.24 -1.90
CA GLU A 116 12.47 7.79 -3.27
C GLU A 116 12.66 6.27 -3.34
N THR A 117 13.58 5.71 -2.55
CA THR A 117 13.79 4.26 -2.47
C THR A 117 12.54 3.54 -1.96
N LEU A 118 11.84 4.07 -0.95
CA LEU A 118 10.60 3.45 -0.44
C LEU A 118 9.51 3.42 -1.51
N ILE A 119 9.30 4.52 -2.24
CA ILE A 119 8.34 4.59 -3.34
C ILE A 119 8.71 3.57 -4.41
N LYS A 120 10.00 3.46 -4.78
CA LYS A 120 10.47 2.47 -5.76
C LYS A 120 10.21 1.04 -5.31
N LEU A 121 10.53 0.70 -4.06
CA LEU A 121 10.29 -0.62 -3.50
C LEU A 121 8.80 -0.96 -3.48
N TYR A 122 7.96 0.01 -3.10
CA TYR A 122 6.50 -0.14 -3.12
C TYR A 122 5.97 -0.35 -4.54
N ILE A 123 6.34 0.47 -5.52
CA ILE A 123 5.91 0.27 -6.91
C ILE A 123 6.35 -1.10 -7.41
N PHE A 124 7.61 -1.47 -7.18
CA PHE A 124 8.17 -2.71 -7.70
C PHE A 124 7.53 -3.96 -7.07
N SER A 125 7.14 -3.92 -5.79
CA SER A 125 6.38 -5.03 -5.20
C SER A 125 5.06 -5.24 -5.93
N PHE A 126 4.33 -4.17 -6.27
CA PHE A 126 3.07 -4.28 -7.00
C PHE A 126 3.22 -4.59 -8.48
N VAL A 127 4.38 -4.34 -9.09
CA VAL A 127 4.71 -4.89 -10.41
C VAL A 127 4.75 -6.41 -10.36
N ILE A 128 5.38 -7.02 -9.35
CA ILE A 128 5.40 -8.48 -9.18
C ILE A 128 3.99 -9.04 -9.09
N HIS A 129 3.14 -8.41 -8.27
CA HIS A 129 1.73 -8.79 -8.18
C HIS A 129 1.00 -8.68 -9.52
N SER A 130 1.22 -7.58 -10.24
CA SER A 130 0.58 -7.32 -11.52
C SER A 130 0.95 -8.37 -12.56
N VAL A 131 2.24 -8.73 -12.64
CA VAL A 131 2.71 -9.80 -13.50
C VAL A 131 2.02 -11.11 -13.16
N PHE A 132 1.89 -11.44 -11.87
CA PHE A 132 1.19 -12.65 -11.44
C PHE A 132 -0.29 -12.64 -11.84
N GLY A 133 -1.01 -11.54 -11.62
CA GLY A 133 -2.42 -11.41 -12.04
C GLY A 133 -2.61 -11.50 -13.57
N ILE A 134 -1.65 -10.99 -14.35
CA ILE A 134 -1.66 -11.16 -15.81
C ILE A 134 -1.44 -12.62 -16.18
N ILE A 135 -0.50 -13.32 -15.54
CA ILE A 135 -0.27 -14.76 -15.75
C ILE A 135 -1.53 -15.56 -15.45
N GLN A 136 -2.22 -15.28 -14.32
CA GLN A 136 -3.51 -15.91 -14.02
C GLN A 136 -4.48 -15.76 -15.19
N GLN A 137 -4.62 -14.55 -15.73
CA GLN A 137 -5.57 -14.31 -16.82
C GLN A 137 -5.18 -15.00 -18.14
N ILE A 138 -3.89 -15.03 -18.47
CA ILE A 138 -3.39 -15.74 -19.66
C ILE A 138 -3.65 -17.24 -19.54
N LEU A 139 -3.39 -17.83 -18.37
CA LEU A 139 -3.63 -19.24 -18.12
C LEU A 139 -5.13 -19.58 -18.18
N PHE A 140 -5.98 -18.72 -17.63
CA PHE A 140 -7.42 -18.93 -17.66
C PHE A 140 -7.98 -18.88 -19.09
N TYR A 141 -7.68 -17.85 -19.89
CA TYR A 141 -8.26 -17.73 -21.23
C TYR A 141 -7.70 -18.69 -22.27
N ASN A 142 -6.43 -19.09 -22.15
CA ASN A 142 -5.79 -19.95 -23.15
C ASN A 142 -5.83 -21.44 -22.79
N LEU A 143 -5.87 -21.76 -21.50
CA LEU A 143 -5.74 -23.14 -21.01
C LEU A 143 -6.87 -23.55 -20.05
N GLU A 144 -7.83 -22.66 -19.75
CA GLU A 144 -8.91 -22.88 -18.79
C GLU A 144 -8.39 -23.24 -17.37
N ILE A 145 -7.18 -22.77 -17.02
CA ILE A 145 -6.57 -23.01 -15.71
C ILE A 145 -6.89 -21.87 -14.74
N GLU A 146 -7.64 -22.17 -13.68
CA GLU A 146 -8.01 -21.24 -12.60
C GLU A 146 -6.93 -21.14 -11.50
N LEU A 147 -5.72 -20.70 -11.86
CA LEU A 147 -4.60 -20.62 -10.91
C LEU A 147 -4.88 -19.63 -9.77
N PHE A 148 -5.23 -20.11 -8.57
CA PHE A 148 -5.58 -19.29 -7.39
C PHE A 148 -6.71 -18.27 -7.61
N MET A 149 -7.50 -18.43 -8.67
CA MET A 149 -8.66 -17.59 -8.94
C MET A 149 -9.80 -17.97 -8.00
N THR A 150 -10.38 -16.98 -7.32
CA THR A 150 -11.60 -17.17 -6.51
C THR A 150 -12.87 -16.80 -7.28
N GLN A 151 -12.74 -16.06 -8.38
CA GLN A 151 -13.83 -15.69 -9.28
C GLN A 151 -13.38 -15.92 -10.73
N PRO A 152 -13.94 -16.91 -11.44
CA PRO A 152 -13.52 -17.25 -12.79
C PRO A 152 -13.52 -16.04 -13.73
N GLY A 153 -12.44 -15.93 -14.52
CA GLY A 153 -12.26 -14.83 -15.48
C GLY A 153 -11.90 -13.48 -14.86
N ARG A 154 -11.65 -13.40 -13.55
CA ARG A 154 -11.18 -12.18 -12.87
C ARG A 154 -9.88 -12.44 -12.12
N ALA A 155 -8.85 -11.69 -12.45
CA ALA A 155 -7.59 -11.75 -11.73
C ALA A 155 -7.78 -11.23 -10.29
N ASN A 156 -7.33 -12.01 -9.31
CA ASN A 156 -7.30 -11.65 -7.89
C ASN A 156 -5.88 -11.69 -7.30
N GLY A 157 -4.86 -11.99 -8.11
CA GLY A 157 -3.50 -12.14 -7.63
C GLY A 157 -3.43 -13.18 -6.51
N PHE A 158 -3.00 -12.76 -5.32
CA PHE A 158 -2.96 -13.60 -4.12
C PHE A 158 -4.04 -13.21 -3.07
N THR A 159 -5.02 -12.37 -3.42
CA THR A 159 -6.09 -11.94 -2.52
C THR A 159 -7.35 -12.77 -2.69
N TYR A 160 -8.18 -12.87 -1.64
CA TYR A 160 -9.43 -13.63 -1.71
C TYR A 160 -10.46 -13.03 -2.68
N GLU A 161 -10.46 -11.72 -2.86
CA GLU A 161 -11.40 -11.04 -3.75
C GLU A 161 -10.67 -10.15 -4.75
N PRO A 162 -11.13 -10.08 -6.02
CA PRO A 162 -10.58 -9.15 -7.00
C PRO A 162 -10.69 -7.67 -6.60
N SER A 163 -11.69 -7.31 -5.78
CA SER A 163 -11.85 -5.97 -5.17
C SER A 163 -10.68 -5.63 -4.25
N TYR A 164 -10.21 -6.57 -3.44
CA TYR A 164 -9.05 -6.36 -2.56
C TYR A 164 -7.77 -6.21 -3.37
N TYR A 165 -7.60 -7.04 -4.40
CA TYR A 165 -6.47 -6.95 -5.32
C TYR A 165 -6.36 -5.55 -5.94
N LEU A 166 -7.49 -4.99 -6.37
CA LEU A 166 -7.60 -3.63 -6.90
C LEU A 166 -7.22 -2.55 -5.86
N THR A 167 -7.67 -2.69 -4.62
CA THR A 167 -7.33 -1.76 -3.52
C THR A 167 -5.82 -1.70 -3.28
N TYR A 168 -5.11 -2.81 -3.43
CA TYR A 168 -3.65 -2.85 -3.33
C TYR A 168 -2.95 -2.22 -4.55
N LEU A 169 -3.43 -2.52 -5.77
CA LEU A 169 -2.82 -2.02 -7.00
C LEU A 169 -3.05 -0.52 -7.23
N SER A 170 -4.21 0.02 -6.84
CA SER A 170 -4.60 1.40 -7.18
C SER A 170 -3.64 2.47 -6.61
N PRO A 171 -3.23 2.42 -5.33
CA PRO A 171 -2.22 3.35 -4.80
C PRO A 171 -0.88 3.21 -5.51
N SER A 172 -0.49 1.99 -5.88
CA SER A 172 0.76 1.74 -6.59
C SER A 172 0.75 2.34 -8.00
N LEU A 173 -0.39 2.31 -8.69
CA LEU A 173 -0.58 2.94 -9.99
C LEU A 173 -0.44 4.46 -9.89
N VAL A 174 -1.11 5.08 -8.91
CA VAL A 174 -1.02 6.52 -8.67
C VAL A 174 0.42 6.93 -8.38
N LEU A 175 1.11 6.19 -7.51
CA LEU A 175 2.52 6.45 -7.21
C LEU A 175 3.43 6.25 -8.43
N ALA A 176 3.21 5.21 -9.24
CA ALA A 176 3.99 4.95 -10.45
C ALA A 176 3.82 6.06 -11.51
N ILE A 177 2.59 6.55 -11.70
CA ILE A 177 2.29 7.66 -12.61
C ILE A 177 2.88 8.97 -12.08
N PHE A 178 2.70 9.27 -10.79
CA PHE A 178 3.29 10.45 -10.19
C PHE A 178 4.82 10.42 -10.32
N TYR A 179 5.43 9.26 -10.04
CA TYR A 179 6.86 9.07 -10.11
C TYR A 179 7.39 9.20 -11.55
N SER A 180 6.68 8.69 -12.56
CA SER A 180 7.10 8.78 -13.96
C SER A 180 7.03 10.21 -14.53
N ILE A 181 6.10 11.03 -14.04
CA ILE A 181 5.89 12.42 -14.51
C ILE A 181 6.81 13.41 -13.79
N PHE A 182 6.92 13.31 -12.46
CA PHE A 182 7.50 14.38 -11.64
C PHE A 182 8.91 14.11 -11.13
N SER A 183 9.37 12.87 -11.16
CA SER A 183 10.77 12.57 -10.84
C SER A 183 11.63 13.02 -12.01
N LYS A 184 12.78 13.66 -11.76
CA LYS A 184 13.78 13.94 -12.81
C LYS A 184 14.42 12.63 -13.21
N PRO A 185 13.99 11.93 -14.28
CA PRO A 185 14.49 10.59 -14.52
C PRO A 185 15.77 10.70 -15.33
N GLU A 186 16.79 9.93 -14.96
CA GLU A 186 17.72 9.44 -15.97
C GLU A 186 16.90 8.63 -16.99
N ILE A 187 17.13 8.81 -18.30
CA ILE A 187 16.29 8.30 -19.40
C ILE A 187 15.99 6.78 -19.30
N LYS A 188 16.90 5.97 -18.76
CA LYS A 188 16.66 4.52 -18.57
C LYS A 188 15.67 4.19 -17.45
N SER A 189 15.60 5.04 -16.43
CA SER A 189 14.69 4.85 -15.30
C SER A 189 13.23 5.10 -15.69
N SER A 190 12.96 6.03 -16.61
CA SER A 190 11.59 6.38 -17.01
C SER A 190 10.87 5.25 -17.75
N ILE A 191 11.55 4.51 -18.63
CA ILE A 191 10.97 3.39 -19.37
C ILE A 191 10.46 2.30 -18.41
N LEU A 192 11.25 1.97 -17.38
CA LEU A 192 10.84 0.99 -16.37
C LEU A 192 9.57 1.42 -15.63
N TYR A 193 9.41 2.72 -15.32
CA TYR A 193 8.18 3.20 -14.69
C TYR A 193 6.99 3.18 -15.65
N TYR A 194 7.16 3.54 -16.92
CA TYR A 194 6.08 3.42 -17.91
C TYR A 194 5.64 1.95 -18.10
N LEU A 195 6.60 1.02 -18.13
CA LEU A 195 6.30 -0.42 -18.14
C LEU A 195 5.58 -0.86 -16.86
N SER A 196 6.02 -0.36 -15.70
CA SER A 196 5.36 -0.64 -14.41
C SER A 196 3.91 -0.15 -14.42
N VAL A 197 3.65 1.07 -14.91
CA VAL A 197 2.31 1.63 -15.08
C VAL A 197 1.48 0.74 -16.01
N GLY A 198 2.03 0.33 -17.16
CA GLY A 198 1.35 -0.56 -18.09
C GLY A 198 0.95 -1.89 -17.45
N LEU A 199 1.88 -2.54 -16.75
CA LEU A 199 1.62 -3.81 -16.06
C LEU A 199 0.55 -3.68 -14.98
N ILE A 200 0.67 -2.67 -14.11
CA ILE A 200 -0.29 -2.44 -13.02
C ILE A 200 -1.67 -2.11 -13.60
N LEU A 201 -1.74 -1.27 -14.63
CA LEU A 201 -2.99 -0.93 -15.29
C LEU A 201 -3.64 -2.17 -15.93
N SER A 202 -2.87 -2.99 -16.66
CA SER A 202 -3.38 -4.23 -17.26
C SER A 202 -3.93 -5.19 -16.19
N ALA A 203 -3.22 -5.37 -15.07
CA ALA A 203 -3.68 -6.21 -13.98
C ALA A 203 -4.98 -5.67 -13.33
N ILE A 204 -5.11 -4.35 -13.19
CA ILE A 204 -6.37 -3.71 -12.74
C ILE A 204 -7.51 -3.97 -13.74
N LEU A 205 -7.27 -3.88 -15.04
CA LEU A 205 -8.30 -4.18 -16.05
C LEU A 205 -8.77 -5.63 -15.97
N PHE A 206 -7.87 -6.58 -15.67
CA PHE A 206 -8.21 -7.99 -15.51
C PHE A 206 -8.90 -8.33 -14.18
N SER A 207 -8.74 -7.51 -13.15
CA SER A 207 -9.40 -7.73 -11.85
C SER A 207 -10.79 -7.11 -11.75
N THR A 208 -11.07 -6.12 -12.57
CA THR A 208 -12.24 -5.25 -12.43
C THR A 208 -13.46 -5.75 -13.20
N SER A 209 -14.64 -5.36 -12.71
CA SER A 209 -15.85 -5.41 -13.55
C SER A 209 -15.76 -4.32 -14.62
N LYS A 210 -16.41 -4.53 -15.77
CA LYS A 210 -16.47 -3.55 -16.88
C LYS A 210 -16.88 -2.14 -16.42
N ILE A 211 -17.65 -2.03 -15.33
CA ILE A 211 -18.13 -0.76 -14.74
C ILE A 211 -16.99 0.00 -14.05
N PHE A 212 -16.10 -0.68 -13.33
CA PHE A 212 -15.01 0.00 -12.65
C PHE A 212 -14.00 0.59 -13.63
N ILE A 213 -13.78 -0.04 -14.79
CA ILE A 213 -12.95 0.50 -15.87
C ILE A 213 -13.46 1.88 -16.30
N VAL A 214 -14.78 2.04 -16.44
CA VAL A 214 -15.42 3.31 -16.79
C VAL A 214 -15.17 4.35 -15.69
N ILE A 215 -15.38 4.00 -14.42
CA ILE A 215 -15.16 4.90 -13.28
C ILE A 215 -13.69 5.32 -13.18
N PHE A 216 -12.77 4.37 -13.39
CA PHE A 216 -11.33 4.62 -13.39
C PHE A 216 -10.94 5.57 -14.52
N LEU A 217 -11.41 5.34 -15.75
CA LEU A 217 -11.14 6.20 -16.90
C LEU A 217 -11.69 7.62 -16.69
N LEU A 218 -12.89 7.76 -16.14
CA LEU A 218 -13.47 9.07 -15.81
C LEU A 218 -12.66 9.81 -14.74
N THR A 219 -12.23 9.10 -13.70
CA THR A 219 -11.42 9.65 -12.61
C THR A 219 -10.03 10.05 -13.11
N PHE A 220 -9.42 9.21 -13.95
CA PHE A 220 -8.12 9.48 -14.56
C PHE A 220 -8.18 10.66 -15.54
N ALA A 221 -9.22 10.72 -16.38
CA ALA A 221 -9.47 11.86 -17.26
C ALA A 221 -9.66 13.14 -16.44
N PHE A 222 -10.42 13.09 -15.34
CA PHE A 222 -10.57 14.21 -14.43
C PHE A 222 -9.22 14.66 -13.87
N ILE A 223 -8.38 13.75 -13.35
CA ILE A 223 -7.05 14.08 -12.82
C ILE A 223 -6.16 14.70 -13.89
N LEU A 224 -6.15 14.16 -15.12
CA LEU A 224 -5.34 14.69 -16.22
C LEU A 224 -5.80 16.09 -16.65
N ILE A 225 -7.10 16.28 -16.87
CA ILE A 225 -7.68 17.58 -17.24
C ILE A 225 -7.36 18.60 -16.15
N PHE A 226 -7.59 18.25 -14.89
CA PHE A 226 -7.31 19.13 -13.76
C PHE A 226 -5.80 19.43 -13.65
N GLY A 227 -4.95 18.42 -13.79
CA GLY A 227 -3.49 18.55 -13.78
C GLY A 227 -2.95 19.48 -14.88
N VAL A 228 -3.49 19.39 -16.10
CA VAL A 228 -3.15 20.27 -17.22
C VAL A 228 -3.63 21.69 -16.98
N LEU A 229 -4.88 21.88 -16.53
CA LEU A 229 -5.42 23.20 -16.18
C LEU A 229 -4.60 23.88 -15.07
N ILE A 230 -4.10 23.12 -14.10
CA ILE A 230 -3.20 23.59 -13.04
C ILE A 230 -1.83 23.96 -13.60
N TYR A 231 -1.27 23.13 -14.49
CA TYR A 231 0.03 23.39 -15.09
C TYR A 231 0.04 24.72 -15.85
N LEU A 232 -1.06 25.01 -16.56
CA LEU A 232 -1.24 26.22 -17.37
C LEU A 232 -1.50 27.49 -16.53
N ASN A 233 -1.96 27.39 -15.28
CA ASN A 233 -2.31 28.55 -14.47
C ASN A 233 -1.41 28.72 -13.24
N ASN A 234 -0.36 29.55 -13.37
CA ASN A 234 0.64 29.80 -12.33
C ASN A 234 0.08 30.38 -11.02
N SER A 235 -1.09 31.04 -11.04
CA SER A 235 -1.74 31.57 -9.82
C SER A 235 -2.35 30.48 -8.93
N LEU A 236 -2.82 29.38 -9.53
CA LEU A 236 -3.44 28.25 -8.84
C LEU A 236 -2.41 27.29 -8.22
N LYS A 237 -1.18 27.21 -8.76
CA LYS A 237 -0.11 26.33 -8.27
C LYS A 237 0.16 26.42 -6.77
N LYS A 238 0.10 27.63 -6.17
CA LYS A 238 0.45 27.85 -4.76
C LYS A 238 -0.66 27.40 -3.80
N LYS A 239 -1.92 27.78 -4.08
CA LYS A 239 -3.10 27.37 -3.28
C LYS A 239 -3.42 25.89 -3.44
N LEU A 240 -3.19 25.32 -4.63
CA LEU A 240 -3.49 23.91 -4.87
C LEU A 240 -2.39 22.95 -4.40
N SER A 241 -1.14 23.38 -4.21
CA SER A 241 -0.12 22.51 -3.59
C SER A 241 -0.52 22.07 -2.18
N GLU A 242 -1.22 22.94 -1.45
CA GLU A 242 -1.76 22.64 -0.12
C GLU A 242 -2.98 21.71 -0.20
N ILE A 243 -3.86 21.93 -1.19
CA ILE A 243 -5.03 21.07 -1.43
C ILE A 243 -4.63 19.69 -1.96
N ILE A 244 -3.61 19.58 -2.82
CA ILE A 244 -3.08 18.29 -3.32
C ILE A 244 -2.35 17.55 -2.20
N ARG A 245 -1.60 18.24 -1.33
CA ARG A 245 -1.08 17.61 -0.10
C ARG A 245 -2.24 17.06 0.73
N GLY A 246 -3.29 17.86 0.97
CA GLY A 246 -4.50 17.42 1.66
C GLY A 246 -5.24 16.27 0.97
N GLY A 247 -5.34 16.28 -0.36
CA GLY A 247 -6.00 15.28 -1.19
C GLY A 247 -5.23 13.96 -1.25
N VAL A 248 -3.90 14.02 -1.31
CA VAL A 248 -3.03 12.84 -1.14
C VAL A 248 -3.21 12.26 0.27
N TYR A 249 -3.30 13.10 1.31
CA TYR A 249 -3.65 12.62 2.66
C TYR A 249 -5.06 12.01 2.71
N ILE A 250 -6.07 12.58 2.05
CA ILE A 250 -7.43 12.03 1.99
C ILE A 250 -7.46 10.72 1.20
N ILE A 251 -6.72 10.60 0.09
CA ILE A 251 -6.63 9.37 -0.70
C ILE A 251 -5.90 8.28 0.10
N ILE A 252 -4.80 8.61 0.78
CA ILE A 252 -4.10 7.69 1.69
C ILE A 252 -5.02 7.30 2.87
N PHE A 253 -5.75 8.25 3.45
CA PHE A 253 -6.67 8.01 4.58
C PHE A 253 -7.92 7.22 4.16
N SER A 254 -8.45 7.44 2.97
CA SER A 254 -9.60 6.70 2.43
C SER A 254 -9.19 5.31 1.94
N THR A 255 -7.97 5.11 1.44
CA THR A 255 -7.44 3.75 1.22
C THR A 255 -7.19 3.01 2.53
N ILE A 256 -6.70 3.68 3.58
CA ILE A 256 -6.62 3.10 4.93
C ILE A 256 -8.02 2.76 5.48
N ASN A 257 -9.01 3.63 5.34
CA ASN A 257 -10.37 3.36 5.83
C ASN A 257 -11.14 2.33 5.00
N LEU A 258 -10.97 2.28 3.67
CA LEU A 258 -11.58 1.25 2.84
C LEU A 258 -11.01 -0.14 3.16
N VAL A 259 -9.71 -0.22 3.52
CA VAL A 259 -9.11 -1.46 4.03
C VAL A 259 -9.66 -1.85 5.40
N ILE A 260 -10.04 -0.88 6.25
CA ILE A 260 -10.63 -1.13 7.58
C ILE A 260 -12.12 -1.49 7.51
N VAL A 261 -12.87 -0.96 6.53
CA VAL A 261 -14.32 -1.19 6.40
C VAL A 261 -14.64 -2.51 5.68
N TYR A 262 -13.70 -3.03 4.87
CA TYR A 262 -13.88 -4.25 4.08
C TYR A 262 -12.99 -5.44 4.51
N LEU A 263 -12.30 -5.37 5.65
CA LEU A 263 -11.65 -6.50 6.35
C LEU A 263 -12.35 -6.80 7.67
#